data_AF-A0A257NH25-F1
#
_entry.id   AF-A0A257NH25-F1
#
_cell.length_a   1.000
_cell.length_b   1.000
_cell.length_c   1.000
_cell.angle_alpha   90.00
_cell.angle_beta   90.00
_cell.angle_gamma   90.00
#
_symmetry.space_group_name_H-M   'P 1'
#
loop_
_entity.id
_entity.type
_entity.pdbx_description
1 polymer ?
#
loop_
_entity_poly.entity_id
_entity_poly.type
_entity_poly.pdbx_seq_one_letter_code
_entity_poly.pdbx_strand_id
1 'polypeptide(L)'
;MGKASRKKHLQRQQKQYGGVKLSAALIELCEPFEPDILSTKELENLIALAAVAWNIAVLPKEERLERLTAFIETMPNMKEELESEIDTVLHDDSKNTDFAPATTMLHFIGAMIQRKDELFPNDDRIVVNYNVKDNPEGPYLTVSSAHKS
;
A
#
# COMPACT_ATOMS: atom_id res chain seq x y z
N MET A 1 9.91 29.03 -3.26
CA MET A 1 10.34 28.35 -2.01
C MET A 1 11.64 27.56 -2.23
N GLY A 2 12.70 27.87 -1.46
CA GLY A 2 14.04 27.28 -1.63
C GLY A 2 14.21 25.86 -1.06
N LYS A 3 15.19 25.11 -1.57
CA LYS A 3 15.51 23.70 -1.19
C LYS A 3 15.73 23.52 0.33
N ALA A 4 16.32 24.51 1.00
CA ALA A 4 16.54 24.49 2.45
C ALA A 4 15.24 24.53 3.27
N SER A 5 14.21 25.22 2.80
CA SER A 5 12.90 25.30 3.48
C SER A 5 12.16 23.96 3.45
N ARG A 6 12.17 23.28 2.28
CA ARG A 6 11.59 21.93 2.13
C ARG A 6 12.25 20.91 3.04
N LYS A 7 13.59 20.91 3.12
CA LYS A 7 14.35 19.99 3.98
C LYS A 7 14.02 20.15 5.47
N LYS A 8 13.89 21.41 5.93
CA LYS A 8 13.53 21.71 7.34
C LYS A 8 12.10 21.28 7.68
N HIS A 9 11.17 21.41 6.73
CA HIS A 9 9.79 20.95 6.89
C HIS A 9 9.71 19.40 6.96
N LEU A 10 10.37 18.70 6.04
CA LEU A 10 10.48 17.24 6.03
C LEU A 10 11.08 16.67 7.34
N GLN A 11 12.14 17.30 7.86
CA GLN A 11 12.74 16.86 9.13
C GLN A 11 11.82 17.07 10.33
N ARG A 12 11.04 18.16 10.34
CA ARG A 12 10.03 18.40 11.39
C ARG A 12 8.92 17.37 11.33
N GLN A 13 8.44 17.05 10.12
CA GLN A 13 7.42 16.01 9.92
C GLN A 13 7.93 14.64 10.35
N GLN A 14 9.17 14.27 10.01
CA GLN A 14 9.75 13.00 10.46
C GLN A 14 9.83 12.91 11.99
N LYS A 15 10.24 13.98 12.67
CA LYS A 15 10.29 14.01 14.15
C LYS A 15 8.94 13.77 14.82
N GLN A 16 7.83 14.19 14.20
CA GLN A 16 6.48 13.94 14.71
C GLN A 16 6.17 12.44 14.77
N TYR A 17 6.73 11.64 13.87
CA TYR A 17 6.52 10.19 13.77
C TYR A 17 7.78 9.42 14.20
N GLY A 18 8.41 9.82 15.31
CA GLY A 18 9.58 9.12 15.87
C GLY A 18 10.84 9.16 15.01
N GLY A 19 10.91 10.06 14.02
CA GLY A 19 11.99 10.13 13.05
C GLY A 19 11.76 9.27 11.80
N VAL A 20 10.64 8.55 11.71
CA VAL A 20 10.37 7.61 10.63
C VAL A 20 9.98 8.32 9.33
N LYS A 21 10.73 8.01 8.26
CA LYS A 21 10.38 8.42 6.89
C LYS A 21 9.22 7.57 6.39
N LEU A 22 8.24 8.19 5.75
CA LEU A 22 7.10 7.44 5.18
C LEU A 22 7.55 6.43 4.12
N SER A 23 8.58 6.74 3.33
CA SER A 23 9.17 5.78 2.39
C SER A 23 9.71 4.54 3.09
N ALA A 24 10.34 4.68 4.26
CA ALA A 24 10.83 3.54 5.03
C ALA A 24 9.66 2.75 5.65
N ALA A 25 8.63 3.44 6.13
CA ALA A 25 7.43 2.79 6.64
C ALA A 25 6.70 1.98 5.55
N LEU A 26 6.57 2.49 4.33
CA LEU A 26 5.98 1.72 3.22
C LEU A 26 6.80 0.48 2.87
N ILE A 27 8.13 0.56 2.89
CA ILE A 27 9.00 -0.62 2.68
C ILE A 27 8.81 -1.63 3.83
N GLU A 28 8.65 -1.17 5.07
CA GLU A 28 8.39 -2.02 6.24
C GLU A 28 7.02 -2.74 6.15
N LEU A 29 6.00 -2.11 5.57
CA LEU A 29 4.73 -2.76 5.26
C LEU A 29 4.92 -3.89 4.23
N CYS A 30 5.85 -3.70 3.30
CA CYS A 30 6.13 -4.61 2.20
C CYS A 30 7.07 -5.76 2.57
N GLU A 31 7.73 -5.72 3.73
CA GLU A 31 8.75 -6.70 4.14
C GLU A 31 8.33 -8.18 4.00
N PRO A 32 7.08 -8.59 4.34
CA PRO A 32 6.62 -9.97 4.15
C PRO A 32 6.58 -10.46 2.70
N PHE A 33 6.71 -9.54 1.73
CA PHE A 33 6.66 -9.82 0.29
C PHE A 33 8.05 -9.73 -0.37
N GLU A 34 9.11 -9.77 0.44
CA GLU A 34 10.51 -9.82 0.01
C GLU A 34 10.88 -8.72 -1.03
N PRO A 35 10.69 -7.43 -0.70
CA PRO A 35 10.86 -6.34 -1.66
C PRO A 35 12.28 -6.23 -2.23
N ASP A 36 13.29 -6.79 -1.55
CA ASP A 36 14.70 -6.72 -1.93
C ASP A 36 15.07 -7.61 -3.12
N ILE A 37 14.25 -8.62 -3.44
CA ILE A 37 14.47 -9.52 -4.58
C ILE A 37 13.66 -9.12 -5.82
N LEU A 38 12.78 -8.13 -5.69
CA LEU A 38 11.90 -7.68 -6.76
C LEU A 38 12.65 -6.82 -7.77
N SER A 39 12.27 -6.95 -9.04
CA SER A 39 12.62 -5.94 -10.04
C SER A 39 11.98 -4.59 -9.70
N THR A 40 12.51 -3.52 -10.27
CA THR A 40 11.98 -2.15 -10.07
C THR A 40 10.50 -2.05 -10.44
N LYS A 41 10.03 -2.80 -11.45
CA LYS A 41 8.62 -2.79 -11.85
C LYS A 41 7.74 -3.53 -10.85
N GLU A 42 8.20 -4.67 -10.35
CA GLU A 42 7.48 -5.43 -9.32
C GLU A 42 7.42 -4.66 -8.00
N LEU A 43 8.53 -4.01 -7.61
CA LEU A 43 8.56 -3.13 -6.45
C LEU A 43 7.62 -1.93 -6.64
N GLU A 44 7.59 -1.31 -7.83
CA GLU A 44 6.65 -0.22 -8.12
C GLU A 44 5.20 -0.65 -7.90
N ASN A 45 4.82 -1.83 -8.40
CA ASN A 45 3.48 -2.38 -8.21
C ASN A 45 3.20 -2.68 -6.72
N LEU A 46 4.17 -3.24 -6.00
CA LEU A 46 4.03 -3.52 -4.56
C LEU A 46 3.86 -2.24 -3.75
N ILE A 47 4.64 -1.20 -4.05
CA ILE A 47 4.51 0.13 -3.43
C ILE A 47 3.17 0.78 -3.78
N ALA A 48 2.63 0.56 -4.98
CA ALA A 48 1.29 1.04 -5.34
C ALA A 48 0.23 0.47 -4.39
N LEU A 49 0.27 -0.85 -4.14
CA LEU A 49 -0.64 -1.51 -3.20
C LEU A 49 -0.41 -1.04 -1.76
N ALA A 50 0.84 -0.90 -1.33
CA ALA A 50 1.18 -0.40 0.00
C ALA A 50 0.70 1.03 0.24
N ALA A 51 0.79 1.91 -0.77
CA ALA A 51 0.27 3.27 -0.68
C ALA A 51 -1.25 3.31 -0.51
N VAL A 52 -1.97 2.42 -1.20
CA VAL A 52 -3.43 2.28 -1.08
C VAL A 52 -3.80 1.74 0.29
N ALA A 53 -3.17 0.64 0.71
CA ALA A 53 -3.37 0.05 2.03
C ALA A 53 -3.12 1.08 3.15
N TRP A 54 -2.01 1.83 3.05
CA TRP A 54 -1.69 2.89 3.99
C TRP A 54 -2.78 3.96 4.06
N ASN A 55 -3.23 4.47 2.91
CA ASN A 55 -4.26 5.52 2.86
C ASN A 55 -5.60 5.04 3.41
N ILE A 56 -6.01 3.80 3.10
CA ILE A 56 -7.22 3.20 3.66
C ILE A 56 -7.07 3.04 5.18
N ALA A 57 -5.92 2.59 5.68
CA ALA A 57 -5.69 2.39 7.11
C ALA A 57 -5.71 3.70 7.92
N VAL A 58 -5.50 4.87 7.30
CA VAL A 58 -5.63 6.18 7.96
C VAL A 58 -7.11 6.60 8.16
N LEU A 59 -8.04 5.92 7.50
CA LEU A 59 -9.48 6.17 7.67
C LEU A 59 -10.03 5.44 8.91
N PRO A 60 -11.13 5.96 9.51
CA PRO A 60 -11.87 5.24 10.55
C PRO A 60 -12.25 3.85 10.04
N LYS A 61 -12.26 2.85 10.92
CA LYS A 61 -12.44 1.43 10.54
C LYS A 61 -13.74 1.21 9.77
N GLU A 62 -14.77 1.98 10.10
CA GLU A 62 -16.11 1.93 9.52
C GLU A 62 -16.13 2.39 8.06
N GLU A 63 -15.20 3.26 7.64
CA GLU A 63 -15.10 3.78 6.27
C GLU A 63 -14.20 2.93 5.37
N ARG A 64 -13.37 2.05 5.95
CA ARG A 64 -12.33 1.32 5.21
C ARG A 64 -12.90 0.37 4.17
N LEU A 65 -13.99 -0.32 4.49
CA LEU A 65 -14.64 -1.28 3.60
C LEU A 65 -15.15 -0.58 2.33
N GLU A 66 -15.90 0.52 2.48
CA GLU A 66 -16.40 1.31 1.35
C GLU A 66 -15.26 1.78 0.45
N ARG A 67 -14.16 2.21 1.05
CA ARG A 67 -12.99 2.73 0.33
C ARG A 67 -12.20 1.66 -0.39
N LEU A 68 -12.09 0.47 0.20
CA LEU A 68 -11.51 -0.68 -0.46
C LEU A 68 -12.37 -1.13 -1.65
N THR A 69 -13.69 -1.20 -1.48
CA THR A 69 -14.62 -1.52 -2.57
C THR A 69 -14.52 -0.51 -3.71
N ALA A 70 -14.54 0.79 -3.40
CA ALA A 70 -14.40 1.83 -4.41
C ALA A 70 -13.06 1.73 -5.16
N PHE A 71 -11.98 1.32 -4.49
CA PHE A 71 -10.70 1.10 -5.15
C PHE A 71 -10.74 -0.09 -6.13
N ILE A 72 -11.36 -1.21 -5.74
CA ILE A 72 -11.56 -2.37 -6.62
C ILE A 72 -12.34 -1.98 -7.87
N GLU A 73 -13.39 -1.17 -7.73
CA GLU A 73 -14.23 -0.72 -8.84
C GLU A 73 -13.49 0.18 -9.84
N THR A 74 -12.38 0.81 -9.43
CA THR A 74 -11.55 1.60 -10.35
C THR A 74 -10.58 0.75 -11.17
N MET A 75 -10.39 -0.52 -10.81
CA MET A 75 -9.52 -1.42 -11.56
C MET A 75 -10.28 -2.11 -12.69
N PRO A 76 -9.77 -2.04 -13.92
CA PRO A 76 -10.39 -2.74 -15.04
C PRO A 76 -10.35 -4.26 -14.81
N ASN A 77 -11.43 -4.94 -15.15
CA ASN A 77 -11.60 -6.40 -15.09
C ASN A 77 -11.58 -7.02 -13.67
N MET A 78 -11.20 -6.28 -12.63
CA MET A 78 -11.08 -6.82 -11.27
C MET A 78 -12.42 -7.22 -10.66
N LYS A 79 -13.48 -6.45 -10.96
CA LYS A 79 -14.82 -6.75 -10.48
C LYS A 79 -15.36 -8.00 -11.16
N GLU A 80 -15.23 -8.10 -12.49
CA GLU A 80 -15.65 -9.28 -13.23
C GLU A 80 -14.84 -10.53 -12.83
N GLU A 81 -13.53 -10.38 -12.60
CA GLU A 81 -12.66 -11.45 -12.09
C GLU A 81 -13.10 -11.90 -10.70
N LEU A 82 -13.35 -10.96 -9.77
CA LEU A 82 -13.82 -11.28 -8.42
C LEU A 82 -15.20 -11.96 -8.43
N GLU A 83 -16.13 -11.49 -9.26
CA GLU A 83 -17.46 -12.11 -9.41
C GLU A 83 -17.34 -13.53 -10.00
N SER A 84 -16.49 -13.72 -11.01
CA SER A 84 -16.20 -15.04 -11.60
C SER A 84 -15.54 -15.99 -10.61
N GLU A 85 -14.65 -15.48 -9.75
CA GLU A 85 -14.01 -16.26 -8.68
C GLU A 85 -15.04 -16.74 -7.66
N ILE A 86 -15.92 -15.85 -7.21
CA ILE A 86 -17.01 -16.18 -6.27
C ILE A 86 -17.95 -17.22 -6.88
N ASP A 87 -18.34 -17.05 -8.14
CA ASP A 87 -19.19 -18.00 -8.86
C ASP A 87 -18.55 -19.40 -8.90
N THR A 88 -17.24 -19.46 -9.21
CA THR A 88 -16.48 -20.71 -9.21
C THR A 88 -16.46 -21.36 -7.82
N VAL A 89 -16.20 -20.61 -6.75
CA VAL A 89 -16.15 -21.16 -5.38
C VAL A 89 -17.52 -21.66 -4.91
N LEU A 90 -18.61 -21.02 -5.33
CA LEU A 90 -19.97 -21.40 -4.94
C LEU A 90 -20.50 -22.60 -5.74
N HIS A 91 -19.96 -22.85 -6.93
CA HIS A 91 -20.49 -23.84 -7.88
C HIS A 91 -19.53 -24.99 -8.22
N ASP A 92 -18.25 -24.90 -7.86
CA ASP A 92 -17.26 -25.95 -8.06
C ASP A 92 -16.86 -26.62 -6.72
N ASP A 93 -17.26 -27.88 -6.53
CA ASP A 93 -16.88 -28.71 -5.37
C ASP A 93 -15.40 -29.17 -5.41
N SER A 94 -14.67 -28.84 -6.47
CA SER A 94 -13.24 -29.11 -6.64
C SER A 94 -12.40 -28.20 -5.73
N LYS A 95 -11.87 -28.75 -4.65
CA LYS A 95 -11.02 -28.08 -3.63
C LYS A 95 -9.67 -27.54 -4.13
N ASN A 96 -9.43 -27.48 -5.43
CA ASN A 96 -8.22 -26.88 -5.99
C ASN A 96 -8.49 -25.45 -6.44
N THR A 97 -8.77 -24.59 -5.47
CA THR A 97 -8.73 -23.15 -5.68
C THR A 97 -7.33 -22.70 -5.27
N ASP A 98 -6.38 -22.81 -6.18
CA ASP A 98 -5.18 -21.97 -6.10
C ASP A 98 -5.68 -20.53 -5.99
N PHE A 99 -5.26 -19.80 -4.95
CA PHE A 99 -5.78 -18.47 -4.64
C PHE A 99 -5.79 -17.60 -5.89
N ALA A 100 -6.98 -17.22 -6.33
CA ALA A 100 -7.16 -16.50 -7.57
C ALA A 100 -6.67 -15.04 -7.44
N PRO A 101 -6.31 -14.37 -8.55
CA PRO A 101 -5.57 -13.10 -8.52
C PRO A 101 -6.25 -11.97 -7.74
N ALA A 102 -7.58 -11.82 -7.85
CA ALA A 102 -8.30 -10.74 -7.17
C ALA A 102 -8.35 -10.98 -5.66
N THR A 103 -8.65 -12.21 -5.25
CA THR A 103 -8.62 -12.63 -3.84
C THR A 103 -7.21 -12.49 -3.23
N THR A 104 -6.15 -12.79 -3.99
CA THR A 104 -4.75 -12.65 -3.56
C THR A 104 -4.38 -11.19 -3.33
N MET A 105 -4.75 -10.28 -4.23
CA MET A 105 -4.50 -8.85 -4.08
C MET A 105 -5.20 -8.28 -2.84
N LEU A 106 -6.47 -8.66 -2.61
CA LEU A 106 -7.22 -8.24 -1.42
C LEU A 106 -6.57 -8.74 -0.13
N HIS A 107 -6.04 -9.96 -0.15
CA HIS A 107 -5.29 -10.52 0.97
C HIS A 107 -4.04 -9.67 1.28
N PHE A 108 -3.29 -9.25 0.24
CA PHE A 108 -2.13 -8.38 0.42
C PHE A 108 -2.49 -7.01 0.97
N ILE A 109 -3.52 -6.35 0.43
CA ILE A 109 -3.98 -5.05 0.93
C ILE A 109 -4.44 -5.16 2.39
N GLY A 110 -5.21 -6.21 2.72
CA GLY A 110 -5.67 -6.47 4.08
C GLY A 110 -4.52 -6.69 5.05
N ALA A 111 -3.53 -7.51 4.67
CA ALA A 111 -2.33 -7.76 5.46
C ALA A 111 -1.52 -6.47 5.71
N MET A 112 -1.37 -5.63 4.68
CA MET A 112 -0.68 -4.34 4.79
C MET A 112 -1.44 -3.33 5.67
N ILE A 113 -2.78 -3.28 5.60
CA ILE A 113 -3.61 -2.44 6.48
C ILE A 113 -3.40 -2.86 7.94
N GLN A 114 -3.47 -4.17 8.22
CA GLN A 114 -3.24 -4.68 9.57
C GLN A 114 -1.83 -4.36 10.07
N ARG A 115 -0.81 -4.59 9.26
CA ARG A 115 0.59 -4.31 9.61
C ARG A 115 0.82 -2.82 9.84
N LYS A 116 0.16 -1.93 9.08
CA LYS A 116 0.17 -0.48 9.35
C LYS A 116 -0.39 -0.20 10.74
N ASP A 117 -1.57 -0.74 11.07
CA ASP A 117 -2.22 -0.51 12.37
C ASP A 117 -1.33 -0.99 13.53
N GLU A 118 -0.58 -2.08 13.35
CA GLU A 118 0.32 -2.64 14.35
C GLU A 118 1.62 -1.82 14.52
N LEU A 119 2.30 -1.48 13.41
CA LEU A 119 3.62 -0.85 13.43
C LEU A 119 3.56 0.68 13.52
N PHE A 120 2.53 1.29 12.92
CA PHE A 120 2.39 2.74 12.75
C PHE A 120 0.99 3.24 13.15
N PRO A 121 0.49 2.93 14.38
CA PRO A 121 -0.88 3.24 14.78
C PRO A 121 -1.20 4.74 14.78
N ASN A 122 -0.20 5.57 15.11
CA ASN A 122 -0.36 7.03 15.25
C ASN A 122 0.06 7.81 13.99
N ASP A 123 0.40 7.11 12.92
CA ASP A 123 0.78 7.74 11.66
C ASP A 123 -0.45 7.99 10.79
N ASP A 124 -0.80 9.26 10.62
CA ASP A 124 -1.96 9.76 9.88
C ASP A 124 -1.57 10.47 8.57
N ARG A 125 -0.31 10.30 8.14
CA ARG A 125 0.14 10.83 6.85
C ARG A 125 -0.62 10.14 5.72
N ILE A 126 -1.03 10.91 4.72
CA ILE A 126 -1.62 10.40 3.48
C ILE A 126 -0.53 10.38 2.40
N VAL A 127 -0.36 9.25 1.72
CA VAL A 127 0.49 9.12 0.54
C VAL A 127 -0.18 9.85 -0.62
N VAL A 128 0.45 10.92 -1.11
CA VAL A 128 -0.05 11.73 -2.23
C VAL A 128 0.60 11.30 -3.54
N ASN A 129 1.88 10.97 -3.50
CA ASN A 129 2.62 10.50 -4.66
C ASN A 129 3.84 9.69 -4.23
N TYR A 130 4.28 8.77 -5.07
CA TYR A 130 5.51 8.02 -4.90
C TYR A 130 6.25 7.89 -6.23
N ASN A 131 7.55 7.60 -6.16
CA ASN A 131 8.35 7.31 -7.35
C ASN A 131 9.45 6.33 -6.95
N VAL A 132 9.51 5.20 -7.66
CA VAL A 132 10.57 4.19 -7.57
C VAL A 132 11.53 4.42 -8.73
N LYS A 133 12.82 4.55 -8.44
CA LYS A 133 13.87 4.73 -9.45
C LYS A 133 14.97 3.70 -9.30
N ASP A 134 15.48 3.22 -10.42
CA ASP A 134 16.73 2.47 -10.44
C ASP A 134 17.89 3.34 -9.96
N ASN A 135 18.78 2.75 -9.16
CA ASN A 135 20.08 3.30 -8.84
C ASN A 135 21.13 2.18 -8.77
N PRO A 136 22.45 2.50 -8.78
CA PRO A 136 23.52 1.47 -8.76
C PRO A 136 23.57 0.57 -7.52
N GLU A 137 22.97 1.00 -6.40
CA GLU A 137 22.86 0.28 -5.13
C GLU A 137 21.50 -0.45 -4.97
N GLY A 138 20.58 -0.32 -5.94
CA GLY A 138 19.25 -0.94 -5.95
C GLY A 138 18.11 0.05 -6.22
N PRO A 139 16.85 -0.40 -6.22
CA PRO A 139 15.70 0.50 -6.36
C PRO A 139 15.63 1.51 -5.21
N TYR A 140 15.23 2.75 -5.50
CA TYR A 140 15.06 3.81 -4.50
C TYR A 140 13.67 4.41 -4.54
N LEU A 141 13.01 4.40 -3.38
CA LEU A 141 11.66 4.94 -3.18
C LEU A 141 11.71 6.38 -2.64
N THR A 142 10.97 7.26 -3.30
CA THR A 142 10.60 8.59 -2.78
C THR A 142 9.10 8.69 -2.57
N VAL A 143 8.69 9.33 -1.48
CA VAL A 143 7.27 9.51 -1.13
C VAL A 143 7.00 10.98 -0.79
N SER A 144 5.89 11.50 -1.31
CA SER A 144 5.30 12.78 -0.93
C SER A 144 4.04 12.54 -0.13
N SER A 145 3.86 13.27 0.97
CA SER A 145 2.75 13.08 1.89
C SER A 145 2.09 14.37 2.35
N ALA A 146 0.80 14.28 2.65
CA ALA A 146 0.01 15.30 3.33
C ALA A 146 -0.44 14.80 4.71
N HIS A 147 -0.98 15.69 5.54
CA HIS A 147 -1.68 15.29 6.77
C HIS A 147 -3.18 15.20 6.47
N LYS A 148 -3.85 14.26 7.13
CA LYS A 148 -5.31 14.26 7.19
C LYS A 148 -5.75 15.53 7.93
N SER A 149 -6.45 16.42 7.23
CA SER A 149 -7.01 17.66 7.77
C SER A 149 -8.27 17.41 8.59
#